data_AF-A0A2E8SZR5-F1
#
_entry.id   AF-A0A2E8SZR5-F1
#
_cell.length_a   1.000
_cell.length_b   1.000
_cell.length_c   1.000
_cell.angle_alpha   90.00
_cell.angle_beta   90.00
_cell.angle_gamma   90.00
#
_symmetry.space_group_name_H-M   'P 1'
#
loop_
_entity.id
_entity.type
_entity.pdbx_description
1 polymer ?
#
loop_
_entity_poly.entity_id
_entity_poly.type
_entity_poly.pdbx_seq_one_letter_code
_entity_poly.pdbx_strand_id
1 'polypeptide(L)' 'MQDTNRFLTWLIWFVTALLTLRVAAWFVEQRAHDKEYWLIFAHVIPFLLVIYTGAAILLFAKKWLFRKFMAGRGPN' A
#
# COMPACT_ATOMS: atom_id res chain seq x y z
N MET A 1 -1.79 4.87 22.52
CA MET A 1 -0.95 4.10 21.57
C MET A 1 -1.79 3.24 20.62
N GLN A 2 -2.90 2.65 21.09
CA GLN A 2 -3.78 1.82 20.25
C GLN A 2 -4.47 2.61 19.13
N ASP A 3 -4.94 3.83 19.41
CA ASP A 3 -5.57 4.70 18.40
C ASP A 3 -4.61 5.14 17.31
N THR A 4 -3.38 5.54 17.68
CA THR A 4 -2.31 5.88 16.72
C THR A 4 -1.96 4.69 15.83
N ASN A 5 -1.90 3.47 16.40
CA ASN A 5 -1.62 2.25 15.65
C ASN A 5 -2.74 1.90 14.65
N ARG A 6 -4.00 2.13 15.03
CA ARG A 6 -5.18 1.95 14.19
C ARG A 6 -5.25 3.00 13.08
N PHE A 7 -5.01 4.27 13.42
CA PHE A 7 -4.94 5.38 12.47
C PHE A 7 -3.86 5.15 11.41
N LEU A 8 -2.65 4.74 11.82
CA LEU A 8 -1.54 4.51 10.87
C LEU A 8 -1.83 3.33 9.92
N THR A 9 -2.45 2.25 10.42
CA THR A 9 -2.89 1.15 9.55
C THR A 9 -3.97 1.61 8.58
N TRP A 10 -4.95 2.37 9.07
CA TRP A 10 -5.99 2.91 8.22
C TRP A 10 -5.39 3.83 7.14
N LEU A 11 -4.42 4.67 7.49
CA LEU A 11 -3.73 5.56 6.55
C LEU A 11 -2.95 4.77 5.49
N ILE A 12 -2.21 3.74 5.89
CA ILE A 12 -1.49 2.87 4.94
C ILE A 12 -2.48 2.24 3.95
N TRP A 13 -3.59 1.69 4.44
CA TRP A 13 -4.63 1.12 3.57
C TRP A 13 -5.33 2.17 2.71
N PHE A 14 -5.58 3.36 3.24
CA PHE A 14 -6.21 4.47 2.52
C PHE A 14 -5.34 4.93 1.36
N VAL A 15 -4.06 5.18 1.60
CA VAL A 15 -3.10 5.56 0.54
C VAL A 15 -2.95 4.44 -0.48
N THR A 16 -2.85 3.19 -0.04
CA THR A 16 -2.81 2.02 -0.94
C THR A 16 -4.05 1.96 -1.83
N ALA A 17 -5.25 2.16 -1.27
CA ALA A 17 -6.50 2.15 -2.02
C ALA A 17 -6.57 3.29 -3.04
N LEU A 18 -6.12 4.51 -2.69
CA LEU A 18 -6.05 5.63 -3.62
C LEU A 18 -5.09 5.36 -4.79
N LEU A 19 -3.92 4.78 -4.51
CA LEU A 19 -2.95 4.40 -5.54
C LEU A 19 -3.52 3.32 -6.45
N THR A 20 -4.16 2.29 -5.90
CA THR A 20 -4.86 1.25 -6.68
C THR A 20 -5.98 1.85 -7.52
N LEU A 21 -6.78 2.78 -6.99
CA LEU A 21 -7.82 3.47 -7.73
C LEU A 21 -7.25 4.30 -8.89
N ARG A 22 -6.11 4.98 -8.67
CA ARG A 22 -5.41 5.71 -9.73
C ARG A 22 -4.96 4.80 -10.87
N VAL A 23 -4.43 3.61 -10.53
CA VAL A 23 -4.03 2.59 -11.52
C VAL A 23 -5.25 2.05 -12.25
N ALA A 24 -6.36 1.80 -11.56
CA ALA A 24 -7.61 1.36 -12.17
C ALA A 24 -8.19 2.41 -13.12
N ALA A 25 -8.21 3.69 -12.73
CA ALA A 25 -8.65 4.79 -13.58
C ALA A 25 -7.78 4.92 -14.83
N TRP A 26 -6.45 4.85 -14.67
CA TRP A 26 -5.52 4.86 -15.79
C TRP A 26 -5.73 3.66 -16.71
N PHE A 27 -5.98 2.46 -16.16
CA PHE A 27 -6.29 1.27 -16.95
C PHE A 27 -7.56 1.44 -17.78
N VAL A 28 -8.63 2.00 -17.20
CA VAL A 28 -9.89 2.26 -17.91
C VAL A 28 -9.70 3.29 -19.03
N GLU A 29 -8.90 4.33 -18.79
CA GLU A 29 -8.55 5.35 -19.78
C GLU A 29 -7.76 4.75 -20.96
N GLN A 30 -6.76 3.92 -20.68
CA GLN A 30 -5.97 3.22 -21.70
C GLN A 30 -6.80 2.19 -22.48
N ARG A 31 -7.70 1.48 -21.79
CA ARG A 31 -8.65 0.52 -22.38
C ARG A 31 -9.54 1.16 -23.45
N ALA A 32 -9.87 2.45 -23.29
CA ALA A 32 -10.71 3.18 -24.24
C ALA A 32 -9.95 3.60 -25.50
N HIS A 33 -8.61 3.65 -25.46
CA HIS A 33 -7.78 4.21 -26.53
C HIS A 33 -6.99 3.16 -27.34
N ASP A 34 -6.56 2.04 -26.74
CA ASP A 34 -5.61 1.11 -27.40
C ASP A 34 -6.18 -0.29 -27.68
N LYS A 35 -5.86 -0.83 -28.86
CA LYS A 35 -6.16 -2.22 -29.28
C LYS A 35 -5.16 -3.23 -28.71
N GLU A 36 -4.03 -2.79 -28.16
CA GLU A 36 -2.97 -3.64 -27.61
C GLU A 36 -3.02 -3.75 -26.08
N TYR A 37 -4.05 -4.46 -25.59
CA TYR A 37 -4.26 -4.73 -24.15
C TYR A 37 -3.03 -5.29 -23.41
N TRP A 38 -2.19 -6.05 -24.12
CA TRP A 38 -1.07 -6.77 -23.53
C TRP A 38 0.01 -5.83 -22.95
N LEU A 39 0.31 -4.71 -23.62
CA LEU A 39 1.29 -3.74 -23.12
C LEU A 39 0.79 -2.98 -21.89
N ILE A 40 -0.51 -2.70 -21.81
CA ILE A 40 -1.11 -2.03 -20.66
C ILE A 40 -1.02 -2.93 -19.42
N PHE A 41 -1.36 -4.22 -19.57
CA PHE A 41 -1.25 -5.20 -18.49
C PHE A 41 0.19 -5.39 -17.99
N ALA A 42 1.17 -5.36 -18.91
CA ALA A 42 2.59 -5.46 -18.57
C ALA A 42 3.08 -4.31 -17.66
N HIS A 43 2.40 -3.16 -17.67
CA HIS A 43 2.71 -2.04 -16.77
C HIS A 43 1.85 -2.05 -15.50
N VAL A 44 0.55 -2.34 -15.62
CA VAL A 44 -0.38 -2.33 -14.46
C VAL A 44 0.02 -3.34 -13.39
N ILE A 45 0.38 -4.56 -13.78
CA ILE A 45 0.71 -5.63 -12.82
C ILE A 45 1.93 -5.25 -11.97
N PRO A 46 3.07 -4.83 -12.54
CA PRO A 46 4.19 -4.33 -11.75
C PRO A 46 3.84 -3.16 -10.83
N PHE A 47 3.05 -2.19 -11.30
CA PHE A 47 2.63 -1.05 -10.48
C PHE A 47 1.81 -1.49 -9.26
N LEU A 48 0.82 -2.38 -9.46
CA LEU A 48 0.06 -2.95 -8.35
C LEU A 48 0.96 -3.72 -7.38
N LEU A 49 1.91 -4.48 -7.92
CA LEU A 49 2.84 -5.27 -7.11
C LEU A 49 3.70 -4.38 -6.21
N VAL A 50 4.20 -3.26 -6.73
CA VAL A 50 4.95 -2.25 -5.95
C VAL A 50 4.07 -1.62 -4.87
N ILE A 51 2.83 -1.26 -5.20
CA ILE A 51 1.88 -0.67 -4.25
C ILE A 51 1.62 -1.62 -3.07
N TYR A 52 1.27 -2.88 -3.36
CA TYR A 52 0.97 -3.86 -2.30
C TYR A 52 2.21 -4.28 -1.52
N THR A 53 3.36 -4.43 -2.19
CA THR A 53 4.63 -4.74 -1.52
C THR A 53 5.05 -3.61 -0.59
N GLY A 54 4.92 -2.35 -1.04
CA GLY A 54 5.18 -1.18 -0.21
C GLY A 54 4.27 -1.12 1.01
N ALA A 55 2.98 -1.39 0.84
CA ALA A 55 2.02 -1.46 1.95
C ALA A 55 2.38 -2.55 2.96
N ALA A 56 2.76 -3.75 2.49
CA ALA A 56 3.19 -4.85 3.34
C ALA A 56 4.46 -4.51 4.13
N ILE A 57 5.46 -3.90 3.48
CA ILE A 57 6.69 -3.45 4.13
C ILE A 57 6.37 -2.39 5.19
N LEU A 58 5.50 -1.42 4.91
CA LEU A 58 5.11 -0.39 5.87
C LEU A 58 4.38 -0.98 7.08
N LEU A 59 3.47 -1.94 6.89
CA LEU A 59 2.80 -2.63 7.99
C LEU A 59 3.79 -3.45 8.83
N PHE A 60 4.75 -4.12 8.18
CA PHE A 60 5.80 -4.89 8.86
C PHE A 60 6.73 -3.97 9.67
N ALA A 61 7.24 -2.91 9.04
CA ALA A 61 8.08 -1.90 9.67
C ALA A 61 7.38 -1.27 10.88
N LYS A 62 6.09 -0.93 10.75
CA LYS A 62 5.26 -0.47 11.86
C LYS A 62 5.24 -1.48 13.01
N LYS A 63 4.95 -2.76 12.72
CA LYS A 63 4.91 -3.82 13.75
C LYS A 63 6.27 -4.01 14.43
N TRP A 64 7.36 -3.86 13.70
CA TRP A 64 8.71 -3.92 14.27
C TRP A 64 9.01 -2.72 15.16
N LEU A 65 8.72 -1.50 14.71
CA LEU A 65 8.89 -0.26 15.48
C LEU A 65 8.09 -0.30 16.79
N PHE A 66 6.79 -0.62 16.74
CA PHE A 66 5.96 -0.68 17.95
C PHE A 66 6.45 -1.73 18.95
N ARG A 67 6.93 -2.89 18.49
CA ARG A 67 7.55 -3.90 19.39
C ARG A 67 8.80 -3.35 20.07
N LYS A 68 9.67 -2.68 19.31
CA LYS A 68 10.92 -2.10 19.83
C LYS A 68 10.66 -0.97 20.84
N PHE A 69 9.67 -0.11 20.59
CA PHE A 69 9.28 0.97 21.51
C PHE A 69 8.58 0.47 22.79
N MET A 70 7.80 -0.62 22.72
CA MET A 70 7.18 -1.22 23.90
C MET A 70 8.17 -2.03 24.74
N ALA A 71 9.15 -2.68 24.12
CA ALA A 71 10.22 -3.40 24.83
C ALA A 71 11.15 -2.46 25.63
N GLY A 72 11.22 -1.17 25.27
CA GLY A 72 11.94 -0.15 26.04
C GLY A 72 11.19 0.41 27.25
N ARG A 73 9.93 0.02 27.47
CA ARG A 73 9.13 0.37 28.66
C ARG A 73 8.86 -0.88 29.52
N GLY A 74 9.93 -1.60 29.87
CA GLY A 74 9.86 -2.62 30.92
C GLY A 74 9.41 -2.00 32.26
N PRO A 75 8.68 -2.75 33.11
CA PRO A 75 8.27 -2.25 34.42
C PRO A 75 9.51 -2.00 35.28
N ASN A 76 9.69 -0.75 35.70
CA ASN A 76 10.39 -0.47 36.96
C ASN A 76 9.48 -0.85 38.11
#